data_AF-A0A085TVU5-F1
#
_entry.id   AF-A0A085TVU5-F1
#
_cell.length_a   1.000
_cell.length_b   1.000
_cell.length_c   1.000
_cell.angle_alpha   90.00
_cell.angle_beta   90.00
_cell.angle_gamma   90.00
#
_symmetry.space_group_name_H-M   'P 1'
#
loop_
_entity.id
_entity.type
_entity.pdbx_description
1 polymer ?
#
loop_
_entity_poly.entity_id
_entity_poly.type
_entity_poly.pdbx_seq_one_letter_code
_entity_poly.pdbx_strand_id
1 'polypeptide(L)' 'MKVCATIFTIGWGAALAFGWIALAAPPEEPTQLQTLNIALAALGAGAGLWSWLRIRRGC' A
#
# COMPACT_ATOMS: atom_id res chain seq x y z
N MET A 1 14.83 -12.32 7.36
CA MET A 1 15.10 -10.93 6.94
C MET A 1 14.65 -10.61 5.52
N LYS A 2 15.10 -11.35 4.48
CA LYS A 2 14.81 -11.01 3.05
C LYS A 2 13.32 -10.83 2.74
N VAL A 3 12.47 -11.76 3.14
CA VAL A 3 11.03 -11.72 2.84
C VAL A 3 10.34 -10.51 3.47
N CYS A 4 10.62 -10.22 4.74
CA CYS A 4 10.03 -9.06 5.40
C CYS A 4 10.48 -7.73 4.78
N ALA A 5 11.75 -7.62 4.35
CA ALA A 5 12.23 -6.45 3.64
C ALA A 5 11.55 -6.27 2.27
N THR A 6 11.31 -7.37 1.53
CA THR A 6 10.57 -7.35 0.26
C THR A 6 9.12 -6.93 0.45
N ILE A 7 8.43 -7.46 1.47
CA ILE A 7 7.04 -7.09 1.77
C ILE A 7 6.96 -5.63 2.21
N PHE A 8 7.95 -5.14 2.95
CA PHE A 8 8.03 -3.73 3.34
C PHE A 8 8.11 -2.80 2.14
N THR A 9 9.03 -3.05 1.20
CA THR A 9 9.21 -2.19 0.03
C THR A 9 8.01 -2.25 -0.91
N ILE A 10 7.47 -3.45 -1.17
CA ILE A 10 6.29 -3.61 -2.03
C ILE A 10 5.05 -3.00 -1.37
N GLY A 11 4.86 -3.20 -0.06
CA GLY A 11 3.73 -2.64 0.67
C GLY A 11 3.71 -1.12 0.63
N TRP A 12 4.82 -0.47 0.94
CA TRP A 12 4.93 0.99 0.85
C TRP A 12 4.88 1.50 -0.60
N GLY A 13 5.45 0.77 -1.55
CA GLY A 13 5.35 1.10 -2.97
C GLY A 13 3.90 1.09 -3.47
N ALA A 14 3.14 0.05 -3.12
CA ALA A 14 1.72 -0.05 -3.44
C ALA A 14 0.91 1.05 -2.73
N ALA A 15 1.18 1.32 -1.44
CA ALA A 15 0.51 2.38 -0.69
C ALA A 15 0.64 3.74 -1.37
N LEU A 16 1.86 4.10 -1.80
CA LEU A 16 2.13 5.37 -2.44
C LEU A 16 1.60 5.42 -3.88
N ALA A 17 1.74 4.34 -4.65
CA ALA A 17 1.25 4.30 -6.03
C ALA A 17 -0.28 4.41 -6.09
N PHE A 18 -0.99 3.51 -5.40
CA PHE A 18 -2.46 3.52 -5.40
C PHE A 18 -3.03 4.71 -4.63
N GLY A 19 -2.34 5.18 -3.58
CA GLY A 19 -2.70 6.39 -2.86
C GLY A 19 -2.61 7.63 -3.75
N TRP A 20 -1.56 7.74 -4.57
CA TRP A 20 -1.42 8.82 -5.54
C TRP A 20 -2.50 8.75 -6.62
N ILE A 21 -2.76 7.56 -7.16
CA ILE A 21 -3.83 7.36 -8.17
C ILE A 21 -5.19 7.76 -7.60
N ALA A 22 -5.49 7.37 -6.35
CA ALA A 22 -6.73 7.76 -5.70
C ALA A 22 -6.85 9.28 -5.47
N LEU A 23 -5.72 9.97 -5.23
CA LEU A 23 -5.68 11.42 -5.02
C LEU A 23 -5.75 12.21 -6.33
N ALA A 24 -5.16 11.67 -7.40
CA ALA A 24 -5.10 12.29 -8.72
C ALA A 24 -6.31 11.91 -9.62
N ALA A 25 -7.23 11.09 -9.11
CA ALA A 25 -8.41 10.63 -9.84
C ALA A 25 -9.31 11.83 -10.24
N PRO A 26 -9.61 12.03 -11.53
CA PRO A 26 -10.56 13.05 -11.97
C PRO A 26 -11.98 12.76 -11.47
N PRO A 27 -12.81 13.78 -11.24
CA PRO A 27 -14.14 13.62 -10.65
C PRO A 27 -15.14 12.83 -11.53
N GLU A 28 -14.84 12.68 -12.82
CA GLU A 28 -15.62 11.84 -13.75
C GLU A 28 -15.27 10.34 -13.70
N GLU A 29 -14.26 9.92 -12.93
CA GLU A 29 -13.92 8.50 -12.83
C GLU A 29 -15.00 7.68 -12.09
N PRO A 30 -15.19 6.40 -12.45
CA PRO A 30 -16.08 5.50 -11.73
C PRO A 30 -15.66 5.40 -10.25
N THR A 31 -16.59 5.70 -9.34
CA THR A 31 -16.39 5.58 -7.88
C THR A 31 -15.89 4.20 -7.46
N GLN A 32 -16.22 3.16 -8.22
CA GLN A 32 -15.72 1.81 -8.00
C GLN A 32 -14.19 1.70 -8.15
N LEU A 33 -13.61 2.34 -9.19
CA LEU A 33 -12.16 2.35 -9.42
C LEU A 33 -11.43 3.13 -8.32
N GLN A 34 -11.98 4.30 -7.94
CA GLN A 34 -11.42 5.10 -6.85
C GLN A 34 -11.43 4.33 -5.52
N THR A 35 -12.53 3.65 -5.20
CA THR A 35 -12.64 2.81 -3.99
C THR A 35 -11.62 1.67 -4.00
N LEU A 36 -11.39 1.06 -5.17
CA LEU A 36 -10.42 -0.03 -5.33
C LEU A 36 -8.99 0.46 -5.12
N ASN A 37 -8.64 1.64 -5.65
CA ASN A 37 -7.33 2.27 -5.44
C ASN A 37 -7.11 2.61 -3.96
N ILE A 38 -8.11 3.16 -3.28
CA ILE A 38 -8.03 3.45 -1.84
C ILE A 38 -7.84 2.15 -1.03
N ALA A 39 -8.59 1.10 -1.36
CA ALA A 39 -8.46 -0.19 -0.69
C ALA A 39 -7.07 -0.80 -0.88
N LEU A 40 -6.53 -0.77 -2.10
CA LEU A 40 -5.18 -1.24 -2.41
C LEU A 40 -4.10 -0.42 -1.69
N ALA A 41 -4.29 0.90 -1.60
CA ALA A 41 -3.39 1.77 -0.87
C ALA A 41 -3.37 1.43 0.63
N ALA A 42 -4.55 1.19 1.23
CA ALA A 42 -4.69 0.80 2.62
C ALA A 42 -4.06 -0.58 2.90
N LEU A 43 -4.27 -1.56 2.00
CA LEU A 43 -3.65 -2.88 2.10
C LEU A 43 -2.12 -2.81 1.98
N GLY A 44 -1.61 -2.00 1.05
CA GLY A 44 -0.18 -1.74 0.91
C GLY A 44 0.43 -1.15 2.18
N ALA A 45 -0.22 -0.11 2.74
CA ALA A 45 0.23 0.54 3.97
C ALA A 45 0.19 -0.43 5.16
N GLY A 46 -0.86 -1.25 5.26
CA GLY A 46 -0.99 -2.30 6.29
C GLY A 46 0.11 -3.35 6.19
N ALA A 47 0.40 -3.85 4.98
CA ALA A 47 1.48 -4.81 4.75
C ALA A 47 2.87 -4.22 5.03
N GLY A 48 3.10 -2.96 4.64
CA GLY A 48 4.32 -2.21 4.94
C GLY A 48 4.53 -2.01 6.45
N LEU A 49 3.47 -1.64 7.17
CA LEU A 49 3.55 -1.45 8.62
C LEU A 49 3.73 -2.78 9.37
N TRP A 50 3.03 -3.84 8.95
CA TRP A 50 3.16 -5.17 9.55
C TRP A 50 4.56 -5.77 9.36
N SER A 51 5.10 -5.68 8.14
CA SER A 51 6.45 -6.15 7.86
C SER A 51 7.51 -5.36 8.62
N TRP A 52 7.31 -4.05 8.83
CA TRP A 52 8.17 -3.25 9.70
C TRP A 52 8.19 -3.73 11.16
N LEU A 53 7.01 -4.02 11.72
CA LEU A 53 6.90 -4.59 13.07
C LEU A 53 7.58 -5.95 13.17
N ARG A 54 7.49 -6.77 12.11
CA ARG A 54 8.20 -8.06 12.02
C ARG A 54 9.71 -7.89 11.96
N ILE A 55 10.23 -6.97 11.15
CA ILE A 55 11.67 -6.67 11.07
C ILE A 55 12.20 -6.25 12.45
N ARG A 56 11.47 -5.37 13.16
CA ARG A 56 11.85 -4.94 14.52
C ARG A 56 11.86 -6.07 15.55
N ARG A 57 11.12 -7.16 15.31
CA ARG A 57 11.08 -8.34 16.19
C ARG A 57 12.04 -9.45 15.76
N GLY A 58 12.94 -9.19 14.82
CA GLY A 58 13.94 -10.17 14.37
C GLY A 58 13.45 -11.12 13.29
N CYS A 59 12.51 -10.68 12.44
CA CYS A 59 12.34 -11.32 11.13
C CYS A 59 13.69 -11.34 10.41
#